data_AF-A0AAW1EL40-F1
#
_entry.id   AF-A0AAW1EL40-F1
#
_cell.length_a   1.000
_cell.length_b   1.000
_cell.length_c   1.000
_cell.angle_alpha   90.00
_cell.angle_beta   90.00
_cell.angle_gamma   90.00
#
_symmetry.space_group_name_H-M   'P 1'
#
loop_
_entity.id
_entity.type
_entity.pdbx_description
1 polymer ?
#
loop_
_entity_poly.entity_id
_entity_poly.type
_entity_poly.pdbx_seq_one_letter_code
_entity_poly.pdbx_strand_id
1 'polypeptide(L)' 'MVQVAGPNGAMMVHRPWTDRDMTDALAHLPDPQVSDTMFGDELIVFCRGFSPTEGELRRLLMKKPGPANYAKV' A
#
# COMPACT_ATOMS: atom_id res chain seq x y z
N MET A 1 5.92 6.19 3.55
CA MET A 1 6.30 7.37 4.37
C MET A 1 6.72 6.90 5.76
N VAL A 2 7.67 7.56 6.44
CA VAL A 2 8.08 7.19 7.82
C VAL A 2 8.13 8.43 8.70
N GLN A 3 7.60 8.32 9.92
CA GLN A 3 7.68 9.39 10.92
C GLN A 3 9.06 9.39 11.58
N VAL A 4 9.72 10.54 11.59
CA VAL A 4 11.03 10.74 12.23
C VAL A 4 11.03 11.99 13.10
N ALA A 5 11.93 12.07 14.07
CA ALA A 5 12.13 13.28 14.86
C ALA A 5 12.72 14.38 13.97
N GLY A 6 12.06 15.53 13.90
CA GLY A 6 12.52 16.72 13.19
C GLY A 6 12.75 17.90 14.14
N PRO A 7 13.35 19.00 13.63
CA PRO A 7 13.72 20.17 14.44
C PRO A 7 12.55 20.85 15.16
N ASN A 8 11.35 20.77 14.58
CA ASN A 8 10.13 21.41 15.07
C ASN A 8 9.07 20.38 15.53
N GLY A 9 9.45 19.13 15.73
CA GLY A 9 8.54 18.02 16.05
C GLY A 9 8.63 16.86 15.06
N ALA A 10 7.73 15.89 15.20
CA ALA A 10 7.68 14.74 14.32
C ALA A 10 7.42 15.16 12.87
N MET A 11 8.28 14.73 11.95
CA MET A 11 8.15 15.01 10.52
C MET A 11 7.98 13.71 9.74
N MET A 12 7.17 13.74 8.69
CA MET A 12 7.01 12.60 7.79
C MET A 12 8.01 12.73 6.65
N VAL A 13 8.93 11.78 6.53
CA VAL A 13 9.89 11.72 5.44
C VAL A 13 9.54 10.61 4.46
N HIS A 14 9.78 10.86 3.19
CA HIS A 14 9.68 9.83 2.17
C HIS A 14 10.89 8.90 2.26
N ARG A 15 10.65 7.69 2.76
CA ARG A 15 11.57 6.56 2.64
C ARG A 15 10.97 5.60 1.61
N PRO A 16 11.63 5.39 0.46
CA PRO A 16 11.19 4.40 -0.52
C PRO A 16 11.10 3.02 0.12
N TRP A 17 10.06 2.27 -0.23
CA TRP A 17 9.91 0.89 0.20
C TRP A 17 10.97 -0.01 -0.44
N THR A 18 11.58 -0.84 0.40
CA THR A 18 12.44 -1.94 -0.04
C THR A 18 11.59 -3.11 -0.53
N ASP A 19 12.19 -4.08 -1.21
CA ASP A 19 11.48 -5.31 -1.60
C ASP A 19 10.92 -6.07 -0.40
N ARG A 20 11.58 -5.99 0.76
CA ARG A 20 11.08 -6.57 2.00
C ARG A 20 9.84 -5.85 2.51
N ASP A 21 9.86 -4.51 2.54
CA ASP A 21 8.69 -3.70 2.92
C ASP A 21 7.49 -4.00 2.00
N MET A 22 7.76 -4.21 0.71
CA MET A 22 6.74 -4.62 -0.28
C MET A 22 6.16 -6.00 0.03
N THR A 23 6.99 -6.99 0.35
CA THR A 23 6.53 -8.35 0.69
C THR A 23 5.70 -8.34 1.98
N ASP A 24 6.15 -7.61 3.00
CA ASP A 24 5.46 -7.50 4.27
C ASP A 24 4.10 -6.81 4.06
N ALA A 25 4.06 -5.72 3.29
CA ALA A 25 2.82 -5.02 2.97
C ALA A 25 1.86 -5.82 2.07
N LEU A 26 2.38 -6.65 1.15
CA LEU A 26 1.57 -7.55 0.32
C LEU A 26 0.75 -8.54 1.16
N ALA A 27 1.28 -9.01 2.29
CA ALA A 27 0.57 -9.90 3.21
C ALA A 27 -0.64 -9.23 3.88
N HIS A 28 -0.65 -7.89 3.94
CA HIS A 28 -1.73 -7.09 4.50
C HIS A 28 -2.64 -6.47 3.43
N LEU A 29 -2.34 -6.68 2.14
CA LEU A 29 -3.14 -6.14 1.05
C LEU A 29 -4.42 -6.97 0.89
N PRO A 30 -5.61 -6.34 0.88
CA PRO A 30 -6.88 -7.06 0.82
C PRO A 30 -7.03 -7.88 -0.46
N ASP A 31 -7.84 -8.94 -0.41
CA ASP A 31 -8.08 -9.81 -1.56
C ASP A 31 -9.29 -9.40 -2.40
N PRO A 32 -9.08 -8.85 -3.62
CA PRO A 32 -10.18 -8.40 -4.45
C PRO A 32 -11.13 -9.54 -4.84
N GLN A 33 -10.71 -10.82 -4.79
CA GLN A 33 -11.61 -11.95 -5.07
C GLN A 33 -12.44 -12.41 -3.87
N VAL A 34 -12.03 -12.07 -2.65
CA VAL A 34 -12.74 -12.47 -1.42
C VAL A 34 -13.73 -11.39 -0.99
N SER A 35 -13.51 -10.15 -1.43
CA SER A 35 -14.14 -8.97 -0.86
C SER A 35 -14.70 -8.03 -1.94
N ASP A 36 -15.71 -8.48 -2.67
CA ASP A 36 -16.33 -7.68 -3.74
C ASP A 36 -17.03 -6.39 -3.22
N THR A 37 -17.44 -6.34 -1.95
CA THR A 37 -18.11 -5.17 -1.35
C THR A 37 -17.24 -4.39 -0.35
N MET A 38 -16.18 -4.99 0.19
CA MET A 38 -15.36 -4.39 1.27
C MET A 38 -13.92 -4.05 0.86
N PHE A 39 -13.51 -4.37 -0.38
CA PHE A 39 -12.12 -4.18 -0.81
C PHE A 39 -11.71 -2.71 -0.78
N GLY A 40 -12.64 -1.81 -1.15
CA GLY A 40 -12.39 -0.37 -1.09
C GLY A 40 -12.12 0.12 0.33
N ASP A 41 -12.91 -0.31 1.30
CA ASP A 41 -12.76 0.09 2.71
C ASP A 41 -11.47 -0.51 3.32
N GLU A 42 -11.19 -1.77 3.05
CA GLU A 42 -9.96 -2.42 3.49
C GLU A 42 -8.71 -1.79 2.85
N LEU A 43 -8.81 -1.37 1.60
CA LEU A 43 -7.73 -0.64 0.91
C LEU A 43 -7.51 0.75 1.53
N ILE A 44 -8.58 1.44 1.94
CA ILE A 44 -8.48 2.71 2.66
C ILE A 44 -7.77 2.50 4.01
N VAL A 45 -8.14 1.44 4.76
CA VAL A 45 -7.48 1.09 6.03
C VAL A 45 -6.01 0.77 5.81
N PHE A 46 -5.68 -0.02 4.79
CA PHE A 46 -4.31 -0.32 4.39
C PHE A 46 -3.52 0.96 4.09
N CYS A 47 -4.05 1.86 3.27
CA CYS A 47 -3.40 3.11 2.92
C CYS A 47 -3.18 4.02 4.13
N ARG A 48 -4.10 4.03 5.11
CA ARG A 48 -3.92 4.77 6.37
C ARG A 48 -2.81 4.18 7.23
N GLY A 49 -2.71 2.85 7.31
CA GLY A 49 -1.70 2.15 8.12
C GLY A 49 -0.29 2.22 7.53
N PHE A 50 -0.16 2.03 6.22
CA PHE A 50 1.13 1.91 5.54
C PHE A 50 1.58 3.22 4.85
N SER A 51 0.63 4.13 4.57
CA SER A 51 0.89 5.39 3.85
C SER A 51 1.80 5.21 2.63
N PRO A 52 1.47 4.28 1.70
CA PRO A 52 2.22 4.08 0.48
C PRO A 52 2.12 5.31 -0.42
N THR A 53 3.16 5.56 -1.20
CA THR A 53 3.07 6.45 -2.34
C THR A 53 2.30 5.79 -3.48
N GLU A 54 1.83 6.59 -4.45
CA GLU A 54 1.17 6.08 -5.66
C GLU A 54 2.03 5.04 -6.40
N GLY A 55 3.34 5.30 -6.52
CA GLY A 55 4.28 4.37 -7.15
C GLY A 55 4.44 3.05 -6.39
N GLU A 56 4.40 3.09 -5.06
CA GLU A 56 4.45 1.89 -4.22
C GLU A 56 3.16 1.09 -4.33
N LEU A 57 2.01 1.77 -4.25
CA LEU A 57 0.70 1.14 -4.41
C LEU A 57 0.57 0.45 -5.78
N ARG A 58 1.00 1.11 -6.86
CA ARG A 58 1.01 0.52 -8.19
C ARG A 58 1.88 -0.73 -8.27
N ARG A 59 3.07 -0.72 -7.65
CA ARG A 59 3.96 -1.89 -7.59
C ARG A 59 3.35 -3.05 -6.81
N LEU A 60 2.68 -2.79 -5.69
CA LEU A 60 1.97 -3.82 -4.91
C LEU A 60 0.86 -4.48 -5.74
N LEU A 61 0.03 -3.66 -6.39
CA LEU A 61 -1.05 -4.12 -7.24
C LEU A 61 -0.54 -4.96 -8.42
N MET A 62 0.60 -4.58 -9.01
CA MET A 62 1.26 -5.39 -10.06
C MET A 62 1.86 -6.72 -9.56
N LYS A 63 2.27 -6.80 -8.29
CA LYS A 63 2.87 -8.02 -7.71
C LYS A 63 1.82 -9.05 -7.28
N LYS A 64 0.56 -8.67 -7.12
CA LYS A 64 -0.50 -9.59 -6.72
C LYS A 64 -0.90 -10.49 -7.90
N PRO A 65 -0.76 -11.82 -7.80
CA PRO A 65 -1.17 -12.74 -8.85
C PRO A 65 -2.69 -12.92 -8.79
N GLY A 66 -3.41 -12.18 -9.63
CA GLY A 66 -4.83 -12.36 -9.87
C GLY A 66 -5.19 -11.78 -11.24
N PRO A 67 -6.29 -12.21 -11.90
CA PRO A 67 -6.67 -11.77 -13.23
C PRO A 67 -7.27 -10.34 -13.21
N ALA A 68 -6.71 -9.44 -12.40
CA ALA A 68 -7.07 -8.05 -12.38
C ALA A 68 -6.46 -7.40 -13.62
N ASN A 69 -7.26 -7.34 -14.68
CA ASN A 69 -7.08 -6.42 -15.79
C ASN A 69 -7.00 -4.99 -15.23
N TYR A 70 -5.81 -4.54 -14.80
CA TYR A 70 -5.53 -3.15 -14.46
C TYR A 70 -5.61 -2.20 -15.68
N ALA A 71 -5.90 -2.74 -16.88
CA ALA A 71 -6.09 -2.00 -18.12
C ALA A 71 -7.48 -1.34 -18.25
N LYS A 72 -8.33 -1.35 -17.22
CA LYS A 72 -9.70 -0.81 -17.28
C LYS A 72 -10.07 0.21 -16.18
N VAL A 73 -9.10 0.73 -15.43
CA VAL A 73 -9.33 1.85 -14.50
C VAL A 73 -8.77 3.13 -15.10
#